data_AF-A0A4Q2SH11-F1
#
_entry.id   AF-A0A4Q2SH11-F1
#
_cell.length_a   1.000
_cell.length_b   1.000
_cell.length_c   1.000
_cell.angle_alpha   90.00
_cell.angle_beta   90.00
_cell.angle_gamma   90.00
#
_symmetry.space_group_name_H-M   'P 1'
#
loop_
_entity.id
_entity.type
_entity.pdbx_description
1 polymer ?
#
loop_
_entity_poly.entity_id
_entity_poly.type
_entity_poly.pdbx_seq_one_letter_code
_entity_poly.pdbx_strand_id
1 'polypeptide(L)'
;MTWAKLSDDFGDACADLSDAAFRTHVEGLLWAMRRETGGDLSPRDIRRFVETADPASAIAELVAAGFWQETQTGWRITHAMGDQPTPDEIRARKAQAAARSKAYRARRISNGRNA
;
A
#
# COMPACT_ATOMS: atom_id res chain seq x y z
N MET A 1 9.76 -5.24 2.08
CA MET A 1 8.49 -5.80 2.57
C MET A 1 7.59 -5.90 1.36
N THR A 2 7.02 -7.07 1.14
CA THR A 2 6.30 -7.44 -0.09
C THR A 2 4.87 -7.74 0.31
N TRP A 3 4.11 -6.75 0.76
CA TRP A 3 2.77 -7.06 1.25
C TRP A 3 1.78 -5.94 1.01
N ALA A 4 0.80 -6.22 0.15
CA ALA A 4 -0.56 -5.72 0.25
C ALA A 4 -1.43 -6.92 0.64
N LYS A 5 -2.23 -6.79 1.69
CA LYS A 5 -3.09 -7.87 2.19
C LYS A 5 -4.46 -7.76 1.55
N LEU A 6 -4.96 -8.82 0.93
CA LEU A 6 -6.33 -8.90 0.45
C LEU A 6 -7.05 -9.98 1.26
N SER A 7 -8.24 -9.66 1.74
CA SER A 7 -9.17 -10.61 2.34
C SER A 7 -9.75 -11.54 1.26
N ASP A 8 -10.36 -12.64 1.71
CA ASP A 8 -11.04 -13.60 0.83
C ASP A 8 -12.31 -13.02 0.19
N ASP A 9 -12.99 -12.10 0.87
CA ASP A 9 -14.15 -11.34 0.37
C ASP A 9 -13.79 -10.21 -0.60
N PHE A 10 -12.49 -9.92 -0.84
CA PHE A 10 -12.07 -8.82 -1.72
C PHE A 10 -12.59 -8.98 -3.15
N GLY A 11 -12.65 -10.22 -3.65
CA GLY A 11 -13.19 -10.53 -4.98
C GLY A 11 -14.67 -10.19 -5.09
N ASP A 12 -15.45 -10.55 -4.06
CA ASP A 12 -16.89 -10.30 -4.00
C ASP A 12 -17.20 -8.80 -3.90
N ALA A 13 -16.42 -8.06 -3.11
CA ALA A 13 -16.55 -6.61 -3.02
C ALA A 13 -16.29 -5.92 -4.37
N CYS A 14 -15.40 -6.49 -5.20
CA CYS A 14 -15.06 -5.96 -6.52
C CYS A 14 -15.95 -6.45 -7.66
N ALA A 15 -16.97 -7.28 -7.39
CA ALA A 15 -17.68 -8.04 -8.44
C ALA A 15 -18.37 -7.15 -9.50
N ASP A 16 -18.79 -5.94 -9.10
CA ASP A 16 -19.47 -4.99 -9.98
C ASP A 16 -18.52 -4.01 -10.69
N LEU A 17 -17.21 -4.10 -10.44
CA LEU A 17 -16.21 -3.25 -11.09
C LEU A 17 -15.87 -3.76 -12.49
N SER A 18 -15.62 -2.83 -13.40
CA SER A 18 -14.98 -3.12 -14.67
C SER A 18 -13.55 -3.67 -14.48
N ASP A 19 -13.07 -4.47 -15.44
CA ASP A 19 -11.69 -4.99 -15.42
C ASP A 19 -10.65 -3.86 -15.27
N ALA A 20 -10.91 -2.70 -15.88
CA ALA A 20 -10.06 -1.53 -15.79
C ALA A 20 -10.05 -0.92 -14.38
N ALA A 21 -11.21 -0.79 -13.75
CA ALA A 21 -11.34 -0.30 -12.38
C ALA A 21 -10.74 -1.28 -11.37
N PHE A 22 -11.03 -2.58 -11.50
CA PHE A 22 -10.45 -3.63 -10.66
C PHE A 22 -8.91 -3.62 -10.71
N ARG A 23 -8.35 -3.62 -11.93
CA ARG A 23 -6.89 -3.55 -12.11
C ARG A 23 -6.30 -2.28 -11.49
N THR A 24 -6.91 -1.12 -11.77
CA THR A 24 -6.47 0.18 -11.23
C THR A 24 -6.50 0.20 -9.71
N HIS A 25 -7.50 -0.44 -9.10
CA HIS A 25 -7.63 -0.54 -7.64
C HIS A 25 -6.48 -1.36 -7.03
N VAL A 26 -6.19 -2.54 -7.60
CA VAL A 26 -5.10 -3.40 -7.14
C VAL A 26 -3.74 -2.72 -7.34
N GLU A 27 -3.49 -2.09 -8.49
CA GLU A 27 -2.26 -1.34 -8.75
C GLU A 27 -2.10 -0.18 -7.75
N GLY A 28 -3.19 0.53 -7.43
CA GLY A 28 -3.22 1.58 -6.42
C GLY A 28 -2.85 1.09 -5.02
N LEU A 29 -3.42 -0.03 -4.58
CA LEU A 29 -3.09 -0.65 -3.27
C LEU A 29 -1.60 -1.03 -3.20
N LEU A 30 -1.08 -1.66 -4.26
CA LEU A 30 0.33 -2.02 -4.35
C LEU A 30 1.23 -0.78 -4.32
N TRP A 31 0.85 0.28 -5.02
CA TRP A 31 1.59 1.54 -5.03
C TRP A 31 1.61 2.19 -3.65
N ALA A 32 0.45 2.31 -3.01
CA ALA A 32 0.30 2.89 -1.67
C ALA A 32 1.13 2.13 -0.63
N MET A 33 1.15 0.79 -0.69
CA MET A 33 1.97 -0.03 0.21
C MET A 33 3.46 0.07 -0.09
N ARG A 34 3.85 0.09 -1.37
CA ARG A 34 5.25 0.24 -1.77
C ARG A 34 5.83 1.58 -1.33
N ARG A 35 5.01 2.64 -1.34
CA ARG A 35 5.41 4.02 -1.00
C ARG A 35 5.07 4.43 0.43
N GLU A 36 4.34 3.58 1.15
CA GLU A 36 3.97 3.79 2.55
C GLU A 36 3.15 5.09 2.72
N THR A 37 2.24 5.37 1.78
CA THR A 37 1.45 6.61 1.75
C THR A 37 0.16 6.54 2.55
N GLY A 38 -0.16 5.39 3.14
CA GLY A 38 -1.42 5.21 3.86
C GLY A 38 -2.66 5.34 2.97
N GLY A 39 -2.53 5.04 1.67
CA GLY A 39 -3.62 5.11 0.71
C GLY A 39 -3.68 6.44 -0.06
N ASP A 40 -2.87 7.44 0.28
CA ASP A 40 -2.83 8.71 -0.44
C ASP A 40 -2.15 8.59 -1.80
N LEU A 41 -2.80 9.16 -2.82
CA LEU A 41 -2.38 9.14 -4.22
C LEU A 41 -2.46 10.56 -4.81
N SER A 42 -1.34 11.09 -5.27
CA SER A 42 -1.30 12.34 -6.03
C SER A 42 -1.56 12.10 -7.53
N PRO A 43 -1.94 13.12 -8.31
CA PRO A 43 -2.01 13.03 -9.77
C PRO A 43 -0.70 12.56 -10.42
N ARG A 44 0.45 12.86 -9.79
CA ARG A 44 1.75 12.35 -10.24
C ARG A 44 1.87 10.85 -10.01
N ASP A 45 1.35 10.33 -8.90
CA ASP A 45 1.35 8.90 -8.60
C ASP A 45 0.49 8.14 -9.62
N ILE A 46 -0.73 8.61 -9.90
CA ILE A 46 -1.64 8.00 -10.89
C ILE A 46 -0.94 7.78 -12.23
N ARG A 47 -0.26 8.81 -12.76
CA ARG A 47 0.48 8.74 -14.03
C ARG A 47 1.66 7.76 -14.04
N ARG A 48 2.07 7.25 -12.87
CA ARG A 48 3.24 6.39 -12.72
C ARG A 48 2.90 4.91 -12.60
N PHE A 49 1.69 4.57 -12.20
CA PHE A 49 1.33 3.17 -11.96
C PHE A 49 0.09 2.71 -12.70
N VAL A 50 -0.81 3.62 -13.10
CA VAL A 50 -2.04 3.22 -13.79
C VAL A 50 -1.70 2.89 -15.24
N GLU A 51 -1.94 1.64 -15.62
CA GLU A 51 -1.61 1.12 -16.95
C GLU A 51 -2.84 0.97 -17.87
N THR A 52 -4.05 1.26 -17.38
CA THR A 52 -5.26 1.21 -18.23
C THR A 52 -5.27 2.33 -19.28
N ALA A 53 -5.91 2.06 -20.42
CA ALA A 53 -6.04 3.00 -21.53
C ALA A 53 -6.89 4.23 -21.19
N ASP A 54 -7.86 4.08 -20.27
CA ASP A 54 -8.68 5.19 -19.76
C ASP A 54 -8.65 5.24 -18.22
N PRO A 55 -7.61 5.88 -17.64
CA PRO A 55 -7.51 6.05 -16.19
C PRO A 55 -8.64 6.88 -15.59
N ALA A 56 -9.20 7.83 -16.34
CA ALA A 56 -10.19 8.76 -15.82
C ALA A 56 -11.50 8.04 -15.51
N SER A 57 -11.98 7.22 -16.46
CA SER A 57 -13.20 6.43 -16.26
C SER A 57 -13.04 5.40 -15.16
N ALA A 58 -11.90 4.69 -15.11
CA ALA A 58 -11.62 3.71 -14.07
C ALA A 58 -11.59 4.35 -12.66
N ILE A 59 -10.97 5.51 -12.51
CA ILE A 59 -10.93 6.22 -11.22
C ILE A 59 -12.31 6.76 -10.84
N ALA A 60 -13.07 7.31 -11.79
CA ALA A 60 -14.43 7.79 -11.55
C ALA A 60 -15.35 6.67 -11.05
N GLU A 61 -15.23 5.48 -11.64
CA GLU A 61 -15.93 4.28 -11.19
C GLU A 61 -15.55 3.87 -9.77
N LEU A 62 -14.26 3.86 -9.44
CA LEU A 62 -13.78 3.55 -8.08
C LEU A 62 -14.25 4.57 -7.03
N VAL A 63 -14.36 5.84 -7.41
CA VAL A 63 -14.94 6.89 -6.55
C VAL A 63 -16.44 6.68 -6.38
N ALA A 64 -17.15 6.37 -7.46
CA ALA A 64 -18.59 6.10 -7.41
C ALA A 64 -18.92 4.86 -6.56
N ALA A 65 -18.07 3.83 -6.61
CA ALA A 65 -18.16 2.63 -5.76
C ALA A 65 -17.76 2.88 -4.30
N GLY A 66 -17.22 4.07 -3.97
CA GLY A 66 -16.75 4.40 -2.62
C GLY A 66 -15.42 3.73 -2.23
N PHE A 67 -14.73 3.11 -3.19
CA PHE A 67 -13.45 2.44 -2.96
C PHE A 67 -12.31 3.43 -2.83
N TRP A 68 -12.46 4.54 -3.56
CA TRP A 68 -11.56 5.68 -3.53
C TRP A 68 -12.37 6.91 -3.13
N GLN A 69 -11.69 7.89 -2.55
CA GLN A 69 -12.26 9.17 -2.18
C GLN A 69 -11.46 10.29 -2.83
N GLU A 70 -12.14 11.26 -3.42
CA GLU A 70 -11.50 12.50 -3.86
C GLU A 70 -11.05 13.33 -2.67
N THR A 71 -9.86 13.90 -2.79
CA THR A 71 -9.26 14.81 -1.82
C THR A 71 -8.92 16.12 -2.52
N GLN A 72 -8.52 17.15 -1.75
CA GLN A 72 -8.12 18.43 -2.33
C GLN A 72 -6.94 18.32 -3.31
N THR A 73 -6.10 17.29 -3.18
CA THR A 73 -4.81 17.17 -3.89
C THR A 73 -4.66 15.89 -4.72
N GLY A 74 -5.74 15.10 -4.87
CA GLY A 74 -5.70 13.80 -5.53
C GLY A 74 -6.75 12.87 -4.96
N TRP A 75 -6.38 11.63 -4.67
CA TRP A 75 -7.30 10.60 -4.19
C TRP A 75 -6.74 9.88 -2.96
N ARG A 76 -7.64 9.26 -2.21
CA ARG A 76 -7.31 8.34 -1.13
C ARG A 76 -8.02 7.02 -1.35
N ILE A 77 -7.30 5.92 -1.31
CA ILE A 77 -7.90 4.59 -1.26
C ILE A 77 -8.50 4.39 0.13
N THR A 78 -9.76 3.98 0.20
CA THR A 78 -10.48 3.70 1.46
C THR A 78 -10.71 2.20 1.61
N HIS A 79 -11.16 1.53 0.54
CA HIS A 79 -11.39 0.09 0.51
C HIS A 79 -10.09 -0.71 0.74
N ALA A 80 -10.17 -1.81 1.48
CA ALA A 80 -9.07 -2.69 1.88
C ALA A 80 -7.92 -2.06 2.71
N MET A 81 -7.97 -0.75 3.02
CA MET A 81 -6.94 -0.08 3.80
C MET A 81 -6.93 -0.47 5.28
N GLY A 82 -8.06 -0.94 5.82
CA GLY A 82 -8.14 -1.40 7.22
C GLY A 82 -7.32 -2.67 7.50
N ASP A 83 -7.05 -3.47 6.48
CA ASP A 83 -6.17 -4.65 6.57
C ASP A 83 -4.68 -4.32 6.37
N GLN A 84 -4.39 -3.09 5.94
CA GLN A 84 -3.02 -2.66 5.69
C GLN A 84 -2.41 -2.04 6.94
N PRO A 85 -1.10 -2.22 7.16
CA PRO A 85 -0.40 -1.48 8.20
C PRO A 85 -0.33 0.01 7.80
N THR A 86 -0.52 0.87 8.79
CA THR A 86 -0.33 2.30 8.66
C THR A 86 1.15 2.65 8.42
N PRO A 87 1.45 3.84 7.84
CA PRO A 87 2.83 4.29 7.67
C PRO A 87 3.63 4.33 8.99
N ASP A 88 2.98 4.66 10.10
CA ASP A 88 3.62 4.71 11.42
C ASP A 88 3.93 3.31 11.97
N GLU A 89 3.04 2.33 11.78
CA GLU A 89 3.30 0.94 12.13
C GLU A 89 4.46 0.36 11.30
N ILE A 90 4.51 0.69 9.99
CA ILE A 90 5.61 0.28 9.11
C ILE A 90 6.93 0.89 9.62
N ARG A 91 6.94 2.19 9.95
CA ARG A 91 8.12 2.89 10.49
C ARG A 91 8.58 2.27 11.81
N ALA A 92 7.64 1.98 12.73
CA ALA A 92 7.93 1.35 14.01
C ALA A 92 8.53 -0.05 13.82
N ARG A 93 7.96 -0.87 12.92
CA ARG A 93 8.48 -2.21 12.60
C ARG A 93 9.89 -2.16 12.03
N LYS A 94 10.18 -1.19 11.15
CA LYS A 94 11.54 -0.95 10.62
C LYS A 94 12.51 -0.57 11.73
N ALA A 95 12.14 0.35 12.62
CA ALA A 95 12.97 0.77 13.74
C ALA A 95 13.30 -0.40 14.69
N GLN A 96 12.30 -1.21 15.04
CA GLN A 96 12.49 -2.41 15.86
C GLN A 96 13.41 -3.43 15.19
N ALA A 97 13.24 -3.68 13.87
CA ALA A 97 14.10 -4.58 13.13
C ALA A 97 15.57 -4.09 13.09
N ALA A 98 15.78 -2.79 12.90
CA ALA A 98 17.11 -2.18 12.93
C ALA A 98 17.77 -2.31 14.32
N ALA A 99 17.01 -2.06 15.39
CA ALA A 99 17.49 -2.22 16.77
C ALA A 99 17.90 -3.67 17.08
N ARG A 100 17.06 -4.65 16.69
CA ARG A 100 17.37 -6.09 16.83
C ARG A 100 18.65 -6.46 16.08
N SER A 101 18.79 -6.00 14.83
CA SER A 101 19.99 -6.25 14.02
C SER A 101 21.26 -5.65 14.65
N LYS A 102 21.17 -4.42 15.17
CA LYS A 102 22.28 -3.77 15.89
C LYS A 102 22.70 -4.56 17.14
N ALA A 103 21.74 -4.96 17.97
CA ALA A 103 22.00 -5.74 19.19
C ALA A 103 22.63 -7.10 18.87
N TYR A 104 22.13 -7.80 17.83
CA TYR A 104 22.70 -9.06 17.37
C TYR A 104 24.16 -8.91 16.92
N ARG A 105 24.46 -7.88 16.11
CA ARG A 105 25.84 -7.60 15.66
C ARG A 105 26.78 -7.29 16.83
N ALA A 106 26.33 -6.52 17.82
CA ALA A 106 27.14 -6.19 18.99
C ALA A 106 27.50 -7.45 19.81
N ARG A 107 26.52 -8.35 20.05
CA ARG A 107 26.74 -9.63 20.74
C ARG A 107 27.70 -10.56 20.00
N ARG A 108 27.63 -10.60 18.66
CA ARG A 108 28.60 -11.36 17.85
C ARG A 108 30.02 -10.84 17.99
N ILE A 109 30.20 -9.52 17.99
CA ILE A 109 31.53 -8.90 18.14
C ILE A 109 32.10 -9.16 19.54
N SER A 110 31.28 -9.06 20.60
CA SER A 110 31.75 -9.35 21.96
C SER A 110 32.14 -10.81 22.14
N ASN A 111 31.35 -11.76 21.60
CA ASN A 111 31.66 -13.18 21.71
C ASN A 111 32.88 -13.59 20.87
N GLY A 112 33.13 -12.93 19.74
CA GLY A 112 34.32 -13.18 18.91
C GLY A 112 35.62 -12.56 19.43
N ARG A 113 35.58 -11.68 20.45
CA ARG A 113 36.77 -11.15 21.13
C ARG A 113 37.22 -11.97 22.33
N ASN A 114 36.37 -12.88 22.80
CA ASN A 114 36.63 -13.77 23.94
C ASN A 114 36.99 -15.21 23.51
N ALA A 115 37.23 -15.43 22.22
CA ALA A 115 37.70 -16.68 21.61
C ALA A 115 39.05 -16.42 20.94
#